data_AF-A0A1G2VG21-F1
#
_entry.id   AF-A0A1G2VG21-F1
#
_cell.length_a   1.000
_cell.length_b   1.000
_cell.length_c   1.000
_cell.angle_alpha   90.00
_cell.angle_beta   90.00
_cell.angle_gamma   90.00
#
_symmetry.space_group_name_H-M   'P 1'
#
loop_
_entity.id
_entity.type
_entity.pdbx_description
1 polymer ?
#
loop_
_entity_poly.entity_id
_entity_poly.type
_entity_poly.pdbx_seq_one_letter_code
_entity_poly.pdbx_strand_id
1 'polypeptide(L)'
;MQRDNGMRRHAIHEISLWQGVLFVVGVVVFIGGPVIWLATPWPTEAARYVWRGWQVPGLALALDRTDASLAMEIGNTYFGSSASVASRAFNPALARRAFKKAVAIEPGVPWGHYQLARIAFVRSDFDTALREINAELAANPENLRSLYVRGLIYGYRGLLGDLALAESDFTRFTEWAPSEWAGYNDLAWILAKEGKYQEIETVMARALKNVPGGTENPWLWNMLGVARLNEWGQALFLI
;
A
#
# COMPACT_ATOMS: atom_id res chain seq x y z
N MET A 1 -47.04 79.84 -25.11
CA MET A 1 -46.20 78.70 -25.54
C MET A 1 -45.84 77.88 -24.31
N GLN A 2 -46.59 76.81 -24.06
CA GLN A 2 -46.49 75.96 -22.86
C GLN A 2 -45.25 75.06 -22.93
N ARG A 3 -44.55 74.98 -21.79
CA ARG A 3 -43.49 74.02 -21.50
C ARG A 3 -44.12 72.63 -21.32
N ASP A 4 -43.65 71.63 -22.04
CA ASP A 4 -43.95 70.24 -21.74
C ASP A 4 -42.74 69.58 -21.06
N ASN A 5 -42.90 69.36 -19.75
CA ASN A 5 -42.00 68.60 -18.88
C ASN A 5 -42.54 67.16 -18.82
N GLY A 6 -42.29 66.39 -19.88
CA GLY A 6 -42.70 65.00 -19.99
C GLY A 6 -41.68 64.03 -19.38
N MET A 7 -41.84 63.78 -18.07
CA MET A 7 -41.58 62.48 -17.42
C MET A 7 -40.18 61.83 -17.57
N ARG A 8 -39.22 62.32 -16.77
CA ARG A 8 -38.27 61.43 -16.07
C ARG A 8 -39.01 60.77 -14.91
N ARG A 9 -39.45 59.51 -15.02
CA ARG A 9 -39.73 58.62 -13.87
C ARG A 9 -40.00 57.18 -14.32
N HIS A 10 -39.32 56.25 -13.63
CA HIS A 10 -39.55 54.81 -13.58
C HIS A 10 -38.96 53.93 -14.69
N ALA A 11 -37.63 53.86 -14.74
CA ALA A 11 -36.95 52.61 -15.07
C ALA A 11 -36.89 51.75 -13.81
N ILE A 12 -38.01 51.12 -13.44
CA ILE A 12 -37.98 50.01 -12.48
C ILE A 12 -37.59 48.80 -13.31
N HIS A 13 -36.40 48.25 -13.06
CA HIS A 13 -35.92 47.07 -13.77
C HIS A 13 -36.89 45.90 -13.55
N GLU A 14 -37.74 45.61 -14.53
CA GLU A 14 -38.48 44.35 -14.58
C GLU A 14 -37.47 43.23 -14.84
N ILE A 15 -37.16 42.47 -13.79
CA ILE A 15 -36.41 41.22 -13.92
C ILE A 15 -37.29 40.30 -14.76
N SER A 16 -36.81 39.90 -15.94
CA SER A 16 -37.58 39.01 -16.79
C SER A 16 -37.76 37.65 -16.11
N LEU A 17 -38.89 36.98 -16.34
CA LEU A 17 -39.18 35.66 -15.78
C LEU A 17 -38.00 34.68 -16.01
N TRP A 18 -37.34 34.79 -17.15
CA TRP A 18 -36.16 34.03 -17.52
C TRP A 18 -34.92 34.35 -16.69
N GLN A 19 -34.68 35.61 -16.33
CA GLN A 19 -33.61 36.00 -15.41
C GLN A 19 -33.86 35.47 -14.00
N GLY A 20 -35.12 35.44 -13.55
CA GLY A 20 -35.52 34.81 -12.29
C GLY A 20 -35.28 33.30 -12.29
N VAL A 21 -35.66 32.60 -13.37
CA VAL A 21 -35.41 31.15 -13.53
C VAL A 21 -33.92 30.83 -13.56
N LEU A 22 -33.12 31.59 -14.32
CA LEU A 22 -31.67 31.41 -14.37
C LEU A 22 -31.00 31.66 -13.02
N PHE A 23 -31.49 32.63 -12.25
CA PHE A 23 -31.01 32.89 -10.90
C PHE A 23 -31.34 31.72 -9.95
N VAL A 24 -32.56 31.19 -9.98
CA VAL A 24 -32.95 30.05 -9.14
C VAL A 24 -32.20 28.77 -9.54
N VAL A 25 -32.08 28.47 -10.84
CA VAL A 25 -31.27 27.34 -11.33
C VAL A 25 -29.81 27.52 -10.95
N GLY A 26 -29.27 28.74 -11.10
CA GLY A 26 -27.93 29.11 -10.66
C GLY A 26 -27.75 28.83 -9.18
N VAL A 27 -28.64 29.32 -8.31
CA VAL A 27 -28.60 29.11 -6.85
C VAL A 27 -28.76 27.64 -6.48
N VAL A 28 -29.62 26.87 -7.15
CA VAL A 28 -29.77 25.42 -6.91
C VAL A 28 -28.53 24.65 -7.35
N VAL A 29 -27.87 25.04 -8.43
CA VAL A 29 -26.60 24.42 -8.87
C VAL A 29 -25.43 24.88 -7.99
N PHE A 30 -25.41 26.14 -7.52
CA PHE A 30 -24.31 26.70 -6.75
C PHE A 30 -24.37 26.35 -5.26
N ILE A 31 -25.57 26.24 -4.69
CA ILE A 31 -25.80 25.84 -3.29
C ILE A 31 -26.11 24.34 -3.20
N GLY A 32 -26.99 23.83 -4.08
CA GLY A 32 -27.35 22.42 -4.12
C GLY A 32 -26.29 21.53 -4.78
N GLY A 33 -25.53 22.03 -5.76
CA GLY A 33 -24.44 21.27 -6.39
C GLY A 33 -23.39 20.80 -5.38
N PRO A 34 -22.82 21.67 -4.52
CA PRO A 34 -21.92 21.25 -3.46
C PRO A 34 -22.57 20.29 -2.45
N VAL A 35 -23.84 20.52 -2.08
CA VAL A 35 -24.56 19.66 -1.12
C VAL A 35 -24.83 18.28 -1.71
N ILE A 36 -25.30 18.19 -2.96
CA ILE A 36 -25.50 16.94 -3.69
C ILE A 36 -24.16 16.23 -3.90
N TRP A 37 -23.11 16.98 -4.25
CA TRP A 37 -21.75 16.46 -4.44
C TRP A 37 -21.08 16.02 -3.12
N LEU A 38 -21.51 16.55 -1.98
CA LEU A 38 -21.06 16.15 -0.65
C LEU A 38 -21.91 15.02 -0.03
N ALA A 39 -23.20 14.95 -0.34
CA ALA A 39 -24.17 14.10 0.36
C ALA A 39 -24.66 12.89 -0.47
N THR A 40 -24.22 12.71 -1.72
CA THR A 40 -24.61 11.56 -2.57
C THR A 40 -23.40 10.71 -2.96
N PRO A 41 -23.57 9.40 -3.24
CA PRO A 41 -22.49 8.50 -3.68
C PRO A 41 -22.06 8.71 -5.14
N TRP A 42 -22.68 9.66 -5.85
CA TRP A 42 -22.37 9.98 -7.25
C TRP A 42 -20.88 10.22 -7.54
N PRO A 43 -20.11 10.94 -6.70
CA PRO A 43 -18.67 11.14 -6.94
C PRO A 43 -17.89 9.82 -6.97
N THR A 44 -18.28 8.85 -6.14
CA THR A 44 -17.64 7.54 -6.06
C THR A 44 -18.02 6.65 -7.24
N GLU A 45 -19.28 6.66 -7.67
CA GLU A 45 -19.70 5.98 -8.91
C GLU A 45 -19.04 6.59 -10.15
N ALA A 46 -18.94 7.92 -10.19
CA ALA A 46 -18.20 8.63 -11.23
C ALA A 46 -16.70 8.27 -11.19
N ALA A 47 -16.10 8.13 -10.00
CA ALA A 47 -14.72 7.68 -9.86
C ALA A 47 -14.50 6.28 -10.42
N ARG A 48 -15.41 5.33 -10.14
CA ARG A 48 -15.39 3.98 -10.71
C ARG A 48 -15.56 4.01 -12.22
N TYR A 49 -16.46 4.84 -12.74
CA TYR A 49 -16.67 5.00 -14.17
C TYR A 49 -15.43 5.60 -14.87
N VAL A 50 -14.85 6.67 -14.30
CA VAL A 50 -13.62 7.29 -14.81
C VAL A 50 -12.46 6.31 -14.79
N TRP A 51 -12.32 5.52 -13.72
CA TRP A 51 -11.30 4.50 -13.66
C TRP A 51 -11.53 3.40 -14.69
N ARG A 52 -12.68 2.72 -14.66
CA ARG A 52 -12.95 1.55 -15.50
C ARG A 52 -13.07 1.90 -16.98
N GLY A 53 -13.68 3.03 -17.31
CA GLY A 53 -13.89 3.49 -18.68
C GLY A 53 -12.69 4.22 -19.26
N TRP A 54 -12.19 5.24 -18.56
CA TRP A 54 -11.18 6.16 -19.12
C TRP A 54 -9.78 5.93 -18.56
N GLN A 55 -9.65 5.17 -17.47
CA GLN A 55 -8.37 4.79 -16.88
C GLN A 55 -7.50 6.00 -16.52
N VAL A 56 -8.15 7.06 -16.01
CA VAL A 56 -7.50 8.29 -15.54
C VAL A 56 -7.37 8.24 -14.01
N PRO A 57 -6.30 7.65 -13.46
CA PRO A 57 -6.20 7.35 -12.03
C PRO A 57 -6.19 8.61 -11.16
N GLY A 58 -5.57 9.69 -11.63
CA GLY A 58 -5.52 10.95 -10.89
C GLY A 58 -6.90 11.58 -10.69
N LEU A 59 -7.76 11.49 -11.70
CA LEU A 59 -9.14 11.99 -11.64
C LEU A 59 -10.02 11.05 -10.83
N ALA A 60 -9.90 9.73 -11.04
CA ALA A 60 -10.63 8.73 -10.26
C ALA A 60 -10.35 8.88 -8.76
N LEU A 61 -9.08 8.98 -8.35
CA LEU A 61 -8.70 9.19 -6.94
C LEU A 61 -9.15 10.54 -6.36
N ALA A 62 -9.32 11.55 -7.22
CA ALA A 62 -9.79 12.88 -6.79
C ALA A 62 -11.32 12.90 -6.60
N LEU A 63 -12.04 12.16 -7.43
CA LEU A 63 -13.49 11.98 -7.33
C LEU A 63 -13.89 11.03 -6.22
N ASP A 64 -13.08 10.00 -5.98
CA ASP A 64 -13.34 9.00 -4.95
C ASP A 64 -13.21 9.59 -3.54
N ARG A 65 -14.17 9.25 -2.70
CA ARG A 65 -14.29 9.74 -1.32
C ARG A 65 -14.45 8.65 -0.28
N THR A 66 -15.02 7.52 -0.68
CA THR A 66 -15.50 6.51 0.26
C THR A 66 -15.14 5.08 -0.15
N ASP A 67 -14.60 4.86 -1.36
CA ASP A 67 -14.32 3.53 -1.87
C ASP A 67 -12.83 3.20 -1.74
N ALA A 68 -12.44 2.75 -0.55
CA ALA A 68 -11.07 2.31 -0.30
C ALA A 68 -10.63 1.18 -1.25
N SER A 69 -11.56 0.33 -1.68
CA SER A 69 -11.29 -0.77 -2.61
C SER A 69 -10.89 -0.27 -4.00
N LEU A 70 -11.54 0.78 -4.51
CA LEU A 70 -11.13 1.45 -5.76
C LEU A 70 -9.71 2.02 -5.65
N ALA A 71 -9.41 2.70 -4.54
CA ALA A 71 -8.08 3.23 -4.30
C ALA A 71 -7.02 2.11 -4.21
N MET A 72 -7.35 0.97 -3.58
CA MET A 72 -6.50 -0.23 -3.56
C MET A 72 -6.30 -0.82 -4.96
N GLU A 73 -7.36 -0.92 -5.78
CA GLU A 73 -7.31 -1.42 -7.15
C GLU A 73 -6.36 -0.58 -8.01
N ILE A 74 -6.50 0.75 -7.95
CA ILE A 74 -5.61 1.69 -8.65
C ILE A 74 -4.18 1.52 -8.14
N GLY A 75 -3.97 1.46 -6.82
CA GLY A 75 -2.65 1.29 -6.23
C GLY A 75 -1.94 0.02 -6.69
N ASN A 76 -2.63 -1.12 -6.63
CA ASN A 76 -2.14 -2.44 -7.04
C ASN A 76 -1.78 -2.48 -8.53
N THR A 77 -2.56 -1.80 -9.36
CA THR A 77 -2.32 -1.69 -10.80
C THR A 77 -0.98 -1.02 -11.11
N TYR A 78 -0.60 0.02 -10.36
CA TYR A 78 0.64 0.77 -10.60
C TYR A 78 1.84 0.29 -9.76
N PHE A 79 1.61 -0.55 -8.74
CA PHE A 79 2.68 -1.16 -7.95
C PHE A 79 3.19 -2.48 -8.54
N GLY A 80 2.42 -3.11 -9.45
CA GLY A 80 2.79 -4.36 -10.11
C GLY A 80 2.35 -5.63 -9.35
N SER A 81 1.35 -5.53 -8.46
CA SER A 81 0.82 -6.69 -7.71
C SER A 81 -0.31 -7.44 -8.41
N SER A 82 -0.82 -6.95 -9.55
CA SER A 82 -1.87 -7.63 -10.32
C SER A 82 -1.35 -8.13 -11.67
N ALA A 83 -1.30 -9.45 -11.84
CA ALA A 83 -0.94 -10.12 -13.08
C ALA A 83 -1.92 -9.83 -14.24
N SER A 84 -3.16 -9.39 -13.95
CA SER A 84 -4.20 -9.14 -14.97
C SER A 84 -4.12 -7.76 -15.62
N VAL A 85 -3.31 -6.84 -15.07
CA VAL A 85 -3.08 -5.49 -15.64
C VAL A 85 -1.59 -5.27 -15.91
N ALA A 86 -0.90 -6.32 -16.36
CA ALA A 86 0.52 -6.34 -16.70
C ALA A 86 0.93 -5.37 -17.85
N SER A 87 0.02 -4.52 -18.34
CA SER A 87 0.28 -3.55 -19.42
C SER A 87 0.59 -2.12 -18.91
N ARG A 88 0.47 -1.84 -17.61
CA ARG A 88 0.69 -0.48 -17.07
C ARG A 88 2.07 -0.31 -16.46
N ALA A 89 2.71 0.81 -16.80
CA ALA A 89 4.03 1.17 -16.31
C ALA A 89 4.04 1.22 -14.78
N PHE A 90 4.99 0.49 -14.18
CA PHE A 90 5.29 0.57 -12.74
C PHE A 90 5.48 2.03 -12.33
N ASN A 91 4.61 2.53 -11.45
CA ASN A 91 4.62 3.91 -10.95
C ASN A 91 4.43 3.92 -9.42
N PRO A 92 5.53 3.81 -8.65
CA PRO A 92 5.46 3.74 -7.19
C PRO A 92 5.01 5.05 -6.53
N ALA A 93 5.07 6.19 -7.23
CA ALA A 93 4.56 7.45 -6.71
C ALA A 93 3.03 7.49 -6.74
N LEU A 94 2.45 7.08 -7.87
CA LEU A 94 0.99 6.98 -8.03
C LEU A 94 0.41 5.89 -7.14
N ALA A 95 1.05 4.71 -7.10
CA ALA A 95 0.66 3.63 -6.20
C ALA A 95 0.61 4.08 -4.74
N ARG A 96 1.67 4.76 -4.27
CA ARG A 96 1.71 5.33 -2.91
C ARG A 96 0.55 6.29 -2.66
N ARG A 97 0.23 7.17 -3.63
CA ARG A 97 -0.90 8.12 -3.48
C ARG A 97 -2.23 7.38 -3.36
N ALA A 98 -2.43 6.33 -4.16
CA ALA A 98 -3.63 5.52 -4.13
C ALA A 98 -3.76 4.75 -2.80
N PHE A 99 -2.70 4.08 -2.34
CA PHE A 99 -2.72 3.38 -1.05
C PHE A 99 -2.91 4.34 0.14
N LYS A 100 -2.28 5.53 0.12
CA LYS A 100 -2.54 6.57 1.12
C LYS A 100 -4.00 7.01 1.16
N LYS A 101 -4.65 7.09 0.00
CA LYS A 101 -6.08 7.41 -0.10
C LYS A 101 -6.92 6.27 0.47
N ALA A 102 -6.57 5.01 0.17
CA ALA A 102 -7.28 3.84 0.69
C ALA A 102 -7.26 3.81 2.23
N VAL A 103 -6.09 3.92 2.86
CA VAL A 103 -5.98 3.90 4.33
C VAL A 103 -6.57 5.16 5.01
N ALA A 104 -6.70 6.27 4.27
CA ALA A 104 -7.38 7.46 4.77
C ALA A 104 -8.91 7.31 4.76
N ILE A 105 -9.45 6.55 3.81
CA ILE A 105 -10.89 6.22 3.74
C ILE A 105 -11.21 5.13 4.79
N GLU A 106 -10.42 4.07 4.80
CA GLU A 106 -10.60 2.92 5.67
C GLU A 106 -9.23 2.54 6.28
N PRO A 107 -8.93 2.97 7.51
CA PRO A 107 -7.64 2.69 8.16
C PRO A 107 -7.33 1.20 8.31
N GLY A 108 -8.37 0.35 8.33
CA GLY A 108 -8.23 -1.10 8.41
C GLY A 108 -8.22 -1.82 7.07
N VAL A 109 -8.22 -1.11 5.93
CA VAL A 109 -8.34 -1.76 4.62
C VAL A 109 -7.22 -2.80 4.43
N PRO A 110 -7.57 -4.07 4.15
CA PRO A 110 -6.57 -5.12 4.02
C PRO A 110 -5.51 -4.79 3.00
N TRP A 111 -4.25 -5.05 3.33
CA TRP A 111 -3.07 -4.78 2.49
C TRP A 111 -2.73 -3.29 2.27
N GLY A 112 -3.54 -2.33 2.74
CA GLY A 112 -3.29 -0.91 2.48
C GLY A 112 -1.98 -0.44 3.11
N HIS A 113 -1.84 -0.68 4.41
CA HIS A 113 -0.64 -0.35 5.16
C HIS A 113 0.54 -1.26 4.77
N TYR A 114 0.29 -2.53 4.43
CA TYR A 114 1.29 -3.45 3.87
C TYR A 114 1.98 -2.88 2.62
N GLN A 115 1.21 -2.39 1.64
CA GLN A 115 1.78 -1.87 0.41
C GLN A 115 2.53 -0.55 0.62
N LEU A 116 2.04 0.31 1.54
CA LEU A 116 2.75 1.53 1.94
C LEU A 116 4.09 1.20 2.59
N ALA A 117 4.13 0.19 3.46
CA ALA A 117 5.35 -0.28 4.09
C ALA A 117 6.37 -0.79 3.06
N ARG A 118 5.94 -1.61 2.09
CA ARG A 118 6.81 -2.10 1.01
C ARG A 118 7.38 -0.96 0.17
N ILE A 119 6.57 0.05 -0.16
CA ILE A 119 7.02 1.22 -0.91
C ILE A 119 8.06 2.02 -0.11
N ALA A 120 7.86 2.19 1.20
CA ALA A 120 8.82 2.87 2.07
C ALA A 120 10.12 2.07 2.23
N PHE A 121 10.01 0.75 2.40
CA PHE A 121 11.15 -0.16 2.49
C PHE A 121 12.04 -0.12 1.24
N VAL A 122 11.46 -0.17 0.03
CA VAL A 122 12.23 -0.04 -1.22
C VAL A 122 12.95 1.31 -1.34
N ARG A 123 12.45 2.35 -0.67
CA ARG A 123 13.11 3.67 -0.57
C ARG A 123 14.10 3.78 0.59
N SER A 124 14.35 2.69 1.33
CA SER A 124 15.16 2.67 2.55
C SER A 124 14.65 3.61 3.65
N ASP A 125 13.37 4.02 3.59
CA ASP A 125 12.71 4.77 4.66
C ASP A 125 12.15 3.78 5.69
N PHE A 126 13.06 3.23 6.50
CA PHE A 126 12.74 2.15 7.43
C PHE A 126 11.78 2.59 8.55
N ASP A 127 11.83 3.85 8.97
CA ASP A 127 10.94 4.38 10.00
C ASP A 127 9.50 4.45 9.52
N THR A 128 9.28 4.96 8.30
CA THR A 128 7.94 4.92 7.69
C THR A 128 7.54 3.48 7.42
N ALA A 129 8.43 2.64 6.92
CA ALA A 129 8.11 1.24 6.64
C ALA A 129 7.64 0.50 7.91
N LEU A 130 8.31 0.69 9.05
CA LEU A 130 7.91 0.08 10.33
C LEU A 130 6.59 0.64 10.85
N ARG A 131 6.37 1.95 10.77
CA ARG A 131 5.09 2.54 11.18
C ARG A 131 3.92 1.93 10.40
N GLU A 132 4.05 1.88 9.07
CA GLU A 132 2.99 1.36 8.22
C GLU A 132 2.81 -0.16 8.44
N ILE A 133 3.87 -0.96 8.48
CA ILE A 133 3.70 -2.42 8.64
C ILE A 133 3.14 -2.80 10.02
N ASN A 134 3.45 -2.02 11.05
CA ASN A 134 2.87 -2.21 12.38
C ASN A 134 1.39 -1.80 12.40
N ALA A 135 0.99 -0.76 11.65
CA ALA A 135 -0.42 -0.42 11.49
C ALA A 135 -1.20 -1.54 10.77
N GLU A 136 -0.60 -2.16 9.74
CA GLU A 136 -1.19 -3.33 9.07
C GLU A 136 -1.38 -4.49 10.04
N LEU A 137 -0.36 -4.86 10.82
CA LEU A 137 -0.44 -5.97 11.78
C LEU A 137 -1.41 -5.69 12.94
N ALA A 138 -1.66 -4.42 13.26
CA ALA A 138 -2.64 -4.04 14.26
C ALA A 138 -4.08 -4.12 13.72
N ALA A 139 -4.29 -3.70 12.47
CA ALA A 139 -5.60 -3.70 11.84
C ALA A 139 -6.02 -5.05 11.26
N ASN A 140 -5.06 -5.79 10.69
CA ASN A 140 -5.23 -7.06 9.98
C ASN A 140 -4.25 -8.11 10.54
N PRO A 141 -4.44 -8.58 11.80
CA PRO A 141 -3.52 -9.48 12.49
C PRO A 141 -3.36 -10.86 11.81
N GLU A 142 -4.31 -11.25 10.97
CA GLU A 142 -4.29 -12.46 10.15
C GLU A 142 -3.41 -12.35 8.89
N ASN A 143 -3.03 -11.13 8.51
CA ASN A 143 -2.13 -10.90 7.38
C ASN A 143 -0.67 -11.22 7.76
N LEU A 144 -0.36 -12.50 7.89
CA LEU A 144 0.95 -12.97 8.33
C LEU A 144 2.05 -12.76 7.27
N ARG A 145 1.71 -12.40 6.03
CA ARG A 145 2.71 -11.88 5.05
C ARG A 145 3.35 -10.57 5.53
N SER A 146 2.68 -9.82 6.38
CA SER A 146 3.22 -8.60 6.97
C SER A 146 4.38 -8.86 7.93
N LEU A 147 4.43 -10.04 8.56
CA LEU A 147 5.59 -10.45 9.37
C LEU A 147 6.84 -10.58 8.51
N TYR A 148 6.74 -11.20 7.33
CA TYR A 148 7.86 -11.31 6.40
C TYR A 148 8.42 -9.93 6.00
N VAL A 149 7.55 -8.98 5.66
CA VAL A 149 7.96 -7.61 5.32
C VAL A 149 8.59 -6.91 6.52
N ARG A 150 8.02 -7.06 7.72
CA ARG A 150 8.59 -6.45 8.93
C ARG A 150 9.95 -7.04 9.30
N GLY A 151 10.12 -8.36 9.15
CA GLY A 151 11.40 -9.04 9.32
C GLY A 151 12.47 -8.52 8.36
N LEU A 152 12.12 -8.31 7.08
CA LEU A 152 13.01 -7.66 6.12
C LEU A 152 13.37 -6.24 6.58
N ILE A 153 12.40 -5.44 7.00
CA ILE A 153 12.67 -4.07 7.44
C ILE A 153 13.65 -4.04 8.62
N TYR A 154 13.45 -4.87 9.65
CA TYR A 154 14.39 -4.99 10.77
C TYR A 154 15.77 -5.45 10.31
N GLY A 155 15.84 -6.50 9.49
CA GLY A 155 17.10 -7.05 8.99
C GLY A 155 17.97 -6.07 8.19
N TYR A 156 17.35 -5.16 7.45
CA TYR A 156 18.04 -4.12 6.67
C TYR A 156 18.29 -2.83 7.47
N ARG A 157 17.42 -2.48 8.42
CA ARG A 157 17.59 -1.29 9.27
C ARG A 157 18.81 -1.41 10.19
N GLY A 158 19.02 -2.60 10.76
CA GLY A 158 20.27 -2.96 11.44
C GLY A 158 20.55 -2.21 12.76
N LEU A 159 19.51 -1.73 13.46
CA LEU A 159 19.69 -1.19 14.82
C LEU A 159 19.88 -2.30 15.84
N LEU A 160 20.41 -1.96 17.02
CA LEU A 160 20.58 -2.90 18.12
C LEU A 160 19.22 -3.52 18.49
N GLY A 161 19.13 -4.85 18.49
CA GLY A 161 17.91 -5.60 18.77
C GLY A 161 17.04 -5.90 17.54
N ASP A 162 17.30 -5.28 16.38
CA ASP A 162 16.52 -5.54 15.16
C ASP A 162 16.67 -6.97 14.67
N LEU A 163 17.86 -7.57 14.78
CA LEU A 163 18.10 -8.94 14.32
C LEU A 163 17.23 -9.95 15.08
N ALA A 164 17.11 -9.82 16.40
CA ALA A 164 16.22 -10.66 17.21
C ALA A 164 14.73 -10.48 16.84
N LEU A 165 14.31 -9.24 16.53
CA LEU A 165 12.95 -8.98 16.06
C LEU A 165 12.70 -9.60 14.67
N ALA A 166 13.68 -9.51 13.77
CA ALA A 166 13.62 -10.11 12.44
C ALA A 166 13.58 -11.64 12.52
N GLU A 167 14.40 -12.26 13.37
CA GLU A 167 14.41 -13.69 13.62
C GLU A 167 13.04 -14.18 14.11
N SER A 168 12.44 -13.47 15.07
CA SER A 168 11.11 -13.79 15.58
C SER A 168 10.03 -13.71 14.50
N ASP A 169 10.03 -12.64 13.70
CA ASP A 169 9.07 -12.44 12.62
C ASP A 169 9.22 -13.50 11.51
N PHE A 170 10.44 -13.80 11.07
CA PHE A 170 10.68 -14.84 10.07
C PHE A 170 10.38 -16.24 10.59
N THR A 171 10.70 -16.54 11.86
CA THR A 171 10.35 -17.83 12.46
C THR A 171 8.84 -18.06 12.40
N ARG A 172 8.05 -17.10 12.88
CA ARG A 172 6.59 -17.18 12.82
C ARG A 172 6.05 -17.23 11.38
N PHE A 173 6.71 -16.54 10.45
CA PHE A 173 6.36 -16.63 9.03
C PHE A 173 6.61 -18.04 8.45
N THR A 174 7.75 -18.69 8.75
CA THR A 174 8.04 -20.05 8.28
C THR A 174 7.15 -21.12 8.90
N GLU A 175 6.55 -20.85 10.06
CA GLU A 175 5.53 -21.73 10.66
C GLU A 175 4.18 -21.58 9.95
N TRP A 176 3.81 -20.36 9.57
CA TRP A 176 2.57 -20.09 8.85
C TRP A 176 2.63 -20.52 7.37
N ALA A 177 3.75 -20.26 6.69
CA ALA A 177 3.98 -20.59 5.29
C ALA A 177 5.18 -21.56 5.15
N PRO A 178 5.07 -22.80 5.65
CA PRO A 178 6.19 -23.73 5.68
C PRO A 178 6.65 -24.20 4.29
N SER A 179 5.87 -23.97 3.24
CA SER A 179 6.22 -24.25 1.85
C SER A 179 6.92 -23.09 1.14
N GLU A 180 6.99 -21.90 1.73
CA GLU A 180 7.60 -20.72 1.11
C GLU A 180 9.10 -20.65 1.43
N TRP A 181 9.95 -20.99 0.46
CA TRP A 181 11.41 -21.05 0.64
C TRP A 181 12.07 -19.74 1.06
N ALA A 182 11.52 -18.60 0.62
CA ALA A 182 12.08 -17.28 0.88
C ALA A 182 12.15 -16.97 2.39
N GLY A 183 11.14 -17.41 3.16
CA GLY A 183 11.14 -17.25 4.61
C GLY A 183 12.31 -17.95 5.30
N TYR A 184 12.64 -19.17 4.87
CA TYR A 184 13.77 -19.91 5.42
C TYR A 184 15.12 -19.31 5.02
N ASN A 185 15.24 -18.87 3.77
CA ASN A 185 16.44 -18.19 3.28
C ASN A 185 16.71 -16.90 4.09
N ASP A 186 15.68 -16.09 4.32
CA ASP A 186 15.83 -14.82 5.01
C ASP A 186 16.00 -14.99 6.52
N LEU A 187 15.38 -16.02 7.13
CA LEU A 187 15.69 -16.42 8.50
C LEU A 187 17.16 -16.82 8.64
N ALA A 188 17.69 -17.63 7.73
CA ALA A 188 19.10 -18.02 7.75
C ALA A 188 20.04 -16.83 7.52
N TRP A 189 19.65 -15.87 6.70
CA TRP A 189 20.39 -14.62 6.53
C TRP A 189 20.47 -13.83 7.84
N ILE A 190 19.38 -13.74 8.61
CA ILE A 190 19.38 -13.11 9.94
C ILE A 190 20.28 -13.87 10.92
N LEU A 191 20.13 -15.20 11.01
CA LEU A 191 20.97 -16.04 11.86
C LEU A 191 22.46 -15.91 11.52
N ALA A 192 22.79 -15.83 10.23
CA ALA A 192 24.17 -15.62 9.77
C ALA A 192 24.72 -14.26 10.20
N LYS A 193 23.90 -13.19 10.21
CA LYS A 193 24.29 -11.88 10.74
C LYS A 193 24.56 -11.91 12.25
N GLU A 194 23.86 -12.78 12.98
CA GLU A 194 24.08 -12.99 14.42
C GLU A 194 25.18 -14.01 14.73
N GLY A 195 25.76 -14.66 13.72
CA GLY A 195 26.79 -15.69 13.88
C GLY A 195 26.26 -17.04 14.36
N LYS A 196 24.94 -17.25 14.35
CA LYS A 196 24.24 -18.47 14.78
C LYS A 196 24.23 -19.54 13.70
N TYR A 197 25.42 -19.96 13.23
CA TYR A 197 25.54 -20.84 12.07
C TYR A 197 24.96 -22.25 12.32
N GLN A 198 25.03 -22.75 13.55
CA GLN A 198 24.46 -24.05 13.95
C GLN A 198 22.93 -24.08 13.80
N GLU A 199 22.27 -22.96 14.04
CA GLU A 199 20.82 -22.86 13.91
C GLU A 199 20.38 -22.86 12.44
N ILE A 200 21.23 -22.36 11.53
CA ILE A 200 20.95 -22.35 10.09
C ILE A 200 20.80 -23.78 9.56
N GLU A 201 21.61 -24.74 10.01
CA GLU A 201 21.48 -26.14 9.57
C GLU A 201 20.09 -26.71 9.91
N THR A 202 19.58 -26.41 11.11
CA THR A 202 18.25 -26.84 11.55
C THR A 202 17.15 -26.19 10.71
N VAL A 203 17.27 -24.88 10.44
CA VAL A 203 16.34 -24.14 9.57
C VAL A 203 16.34 -24.69 8.15
N MET A 204 17.51 -24.98 7.59
CA MET A 204 17.64 -25.54 6.24
C MET A 204 17.12 -26.97 6.14
N ALA A 205 17.33 -27.80 7.16
CA ALA A 205 16.72 -29.14 7.21
C ALA A 205 15.18 -29.08 7.17
N ARG A 206 14.58 -28.12 7.89
CA ARG A 206 13.13 -27.87 7.79
C ARG A 206 12.73 -27.39 6.39
N ALA A 207 13.48 -26.47 5.80
CA ALA A 207 13.22 -25.93 4.47
C ALA A 207 13.23 -27.04 3.39
N LEU A 208 14.28 -27.86 3.36
CA LEU A 208 14.44 -28.97 2.41
C LEU A 208 13.31 -30.01 2.53
N LYS A 209 12.73 -30.17 3.72
CA LYS A 209 11.60 -31.07 3.96
C LYS A 209 10.25 -30.48 3.55
N ASN A 210 10.00 -29.21 3.88
CA ASN A 210 8.66 -28.62 3.80
C ASN A 210 8.41 -27.86 2.49
N VAL A 211 9.45 -27.39 1.81
CA VAL A 211 9.37 -26.64 0.55
C VAL A 211 9.22 -27.61 -0.61
N PRO A 212 8.15 -27.51 -1.43
CA PRO A 212 8.06 -28.25 -2.69
C PRO A 212 9.23 -27.88 -3.62
N GLY A 213 9.98 -28.89 -4.05
CA GLY A 213 11.19 -28.66 -4.84
C GLY A 213 12.36 -28.09 -4.03
N GLY A 214 12.35 -28.23 -2.70
CA GLY A 214 13.35 -27.66 -1.81
C GLY A 214 14.77 -28.20 -2.09
N THR A 215 14.89 -29.48 -2.42
CA THR A 215 16.17 -30.11 -2.79
C THR A 215 16.76 -29.60 -4.10
N GLU A 216 15.93 -29.04 -4.97
CA GLU A 216 16.33 -28.43 -6.23
C GLU A 216 16.54 -26.90 -6.10
N ASN A 217 16.21 -26.31 -4.95
CA ASN A 217 16.31 -24.87 -4.75
C ASN A 217 17.76 -24.46 -4.38
N PRO A 218 18.48 -23.74 -5.25
CA PRO A 218 19.88 -23.39 -5.02
C PRO A 218 20.08 -22.41 -3.85
N TRP A 219 19.07 -21.61 -3.51
CA TRP A 219 19.17 -20.64 -2.40
C TRP A 219 19.26 -21.33 -1.04
N LEU A 220 18.52 -22.43 -0.86
CA LEU A 220 18.56 -23.22 0.37
C LEU A 220 19.92 -23.88 0.56
N TRP A 221 20.48 -24.46 -0.51
CA TRP A 221 21.83 -25.04 -0.49
C TRP A 221 22.92 -23.99 -0.30
N ASN A 222 22.76 -22.80 -0.89
CA ASN A 222 23.69 -21.71 -0.68
C ASN A 222 23.78 -21.31 0.80
N MET A 223 22.64 -21.13 1.47
CA MET A 223 22.63 -20.80 2.90
C MET A 223 23.17 -21.94 3.78
N LEU A 224 22.89 -23.20 3.45
CA LEU A 224 23.50 -24.34 4.14
C LEU A 224 25.02 -24.40 3.95
N GLY A 225 25.51 -24.08 2.74
CA GLY A 225 26.94 -23.98 2.46
C GLY A 225 27.61 -22.88 3.28
N VAL A 226 26.98 -21.71 3.38
CA VAL A 226 27.43 -20.60 4.24
C VAL A 226 27.57 -21.04 5.70
N ALA A 227 26.57 -21.76 6.24
CA ALA A 227 26.64 -22.26 7.61
C ALA A 227 27.85 -23.17 7.84
N ARG A 228 28.01 -24.20 7.00
CA ARG A 228 29.08 -25.20 7.15
C ARG A 228 30.49 -24.63 7.02
N LEU A 229 30.69 -23.71 6.07
CA LEU A 229 32.00 -23.06 5.89
C LEU A 229 32.41 -22.25 7.13
N ASN A 230 31.46 -21.59 7.80
CA ASN A 230 31.75 -20.80 8.98
C ASN A 230 31.96 -21.66 10.24
N GLU A 231 31.23 -22.77 10.39
CA GLU A 231 31.44 -23.73 11.48
C GLU A 231 32.82 -24.39 11.40
N TRP A 232 33.24 -24.83 10.21
CA TRP A 232 34.54 -25.46 10.01
C TRP A 232 35.68 -24.48 10.27
N GLY A 233 35.50 -23.21 9.88
CA GLY A 233 36.42 -22.13 10.22
C GLY A 233 36.58 -21.98 11.74
N GLN A 234 35.47 -21.95 12.49
CA GLN A 234 35.50 -21.87 13.95
C GLN A 234 36.18 -23.07 14.60
N ALA A 235 35.95 -24.29 14.08
CA ALA A 235 36.58 -25.51 14.60
C ALA A 235 38.11 -25.51 14.40
N LEU A 236 38.63 -24.95 13.30
CA LEU A 236 40.06 -24.87 13.01
C LEU A 236 40.82 -23.89 13.90
N PHE A 237 40.16 -22.87 14.47
CA PHE A 237 40.78 -21.93 15.42
C PHE A 237 40.84 -22.43 16.87
N LEU A 238 40.25 -23.60 17.15
CA LEU A 238 40.20 -24.22 18.48
C LEU A 238 41.19 -25.38 18.65
N ILE A 239 42.04 -25.64 17.66
CA ILE A 239 43.12 -26.65 17.66
C ILE A 239 44.46 -25.93 17.64
#